data_AF-A0A3A4SXS6-F1
#
_entry.id   AF-A0A3A4SXS6-F1
#
_cell.length_a   1.000
_cell.length_b   1.000
_cell.length_c   1.000
_cell.angle_alpha   90.00
_cell.angle_beta   90.00
_cell.angle_gamma   90.00
#
_symmetry.space_group_name_H-M   'P 1'
#
loop_
_entity.id
_entity.type
_entity.pdbx_description
1 polymer ?
#
loop_
_entity_poly.entity_id
_entity_poly.type
_entity_poly.pdbx_seq_one_letter_code
_entity_poly.pdbx_strand_id
1 'polypeptide(L)'
;MKIKLDLNFPGFQQEWFALSKEDFVSTKNTLKKIILMEWEQIYIDKGLRWEKIHSTTTPDGRILYSIRLGKKFRAVVCREKDFMVFISLHPDHDSAY
;
A
#
# COMPACT_ATOMS: atom_id res chain seq x y z
N MET A 1 5.39 -13.17 12.35
CA MET A 1 4.09 -12.69 12.86
C MET A 1 3.31 -12.08 11.70
N LYS A 2 2.01 -12.38 11.60
CA LYS A 2 1.17 -11.89 10.49
C LYS A 2 0.94 -10.39 10.58
N ILE A 3 0.91 -9.75 9.41
CA ILE A 3 0.71 -8.32 9.25
C ILE A 3 -0.74 -7.93 9.58
N LYS A 4 -0.89 -6.78 10.24
CA LYS A 4 -2.17 -6.07 10.42
C LYS A 4 -2.22 -4.89 9.45
N LEU A 5 -3.40 -4.54 8.98
CA LEU A 5 -3.58 -3.35 8.14
C LEU A 5 -4.21 -2.24 8.96
N ASP A 6 -3.67 -1.04 8.85
CA ASP A 6 -4.35 0.18 9.27
C ASP A 6 -4.78 0.94 8.02
N LEU A 7 -6.10 1.05 7.84
CA LEU A 7 -6.76 1.68 6.71
C LEU A 7 -7.47 2.98 7.11
N ASN A 8 -7.13 3.53 8.29
CA ASN A 8 -7.88 4.63 8.90
C ASN A 8 -7.39 6.02 8.50
N PHE A 9 -6.32 6.13 7.71
CA PHE A 9 -5.83 7.44 7.29
C PHE A 9 -6.88 8.14 6.40
N PRO A 10 -7.31 9.38 6.73
CA PRO A 10 -8.41 10.01 6.01
C PRO A 10 -8.17 10.17 4.50
N GLY A 11 -6.95 10.51 4.09
CA GLY A 11 -6.58 10.62 2.67
C GLY A 11 -6.78 9.30 1.93
N PHE A 12 -6.25 8.21 2.49
CA PHE A 12 -6.46 6.87 1.96
C PHE A 12 -7.94 6.49 1.88
N GLN A 13 -8.75 6.74 2.92
CA GLN A 13 -10.17 6.40 2.90
C GLN A 13 -10.92 7.13 1.80
N GLN A 14 -10.66 8.43 1.63
CA GLN A 14 -11.27 9.23 0.58
C GLN A 14 -10.97 8.66 -0.81
N GLU A 15 -9.70 8.34 -1.08
CA GLU A 15 -9.27 7.78 -2.36
C GLU A 15 -9.80 6.35 -2.57
N TRP A 16 -9.85 5.56 -1.49
CA TRP A 16 -10.35 4.19 -1.51
C TRP A 16 -11.85 4.12 -1.83
N PHE A 17 -12.67 5.00 -1.24
CA PHE A 17 -14.10 5.07 -1.52
C PHE A 17 -14.42 5.64 -2.92
N ALA A 18 -13.47 6.36 -3.53
CA ALA A 18 -13.60 6.89 -4.89
C ALA A 18 -13.26 5.86 -5.99
N LEU A 19 -12.78 4.66 -5.63
CA LEU A 19 -12.43 3.62 -6.60
C LEU A 19 -13.65 3.11 -7.37
N SER A 20 -13.42 2.76 -8.64
CA SER A 20 -14.39 1.98 -9.40
C SER A 20 -14.61 0.61 -8.74
N LYS A 21 -15.72 -0.05 -9.06
CA LYS A 21 -16.01 -1.40 -8.54
C LYS A 21 -14.89 -2.40 -8.85
N GLU A 22 -14.35 -2.35 -10.06
CA GLU A 22 -13.28 -3.26 -10.51
C GLU A 22 -11.99 -3.03 -9.74
N ASP A 23 -11.62 -1.75 -9.57
CA ASP A 23 -10.40 -1.36 -8.89
C ASP A 23 -10.50 -1.63 -7.38
N PHE A 24 -11.68 -1.43 -6.78
CA PHE A 24 -11.96 -1.81 -5.40
C PHE A 24 -11.81 -3.32 -5.19
N VAL A 25 -12.30 -4.15 -6.11
CA VAL A 25 -12.13 -5.62 -6.02
C VAL A 25 -10.65 -6.00 -6.13
N SER A 26 -9.93 -5.40 -7.08
CA SER A 26 -8.49 -5.65 -7.24
C SER A 26 -7.69 -5.29 -5.99
N THR A 27 -7.88 -4.08 -5.46
CA THR A 27 -7.18 -3.61 -4.25
C THR A 27 -7.54 -4.46 -3.04
N LYS A 28 -8.82 -4.79 -2.84
CA LYS A 28 -9.29 -5.69 -1.78
C LYS A 28 -8.61 -7.07 -1.83
N ASN A 29 -8.43 -7.65 -3.01
CA ASN A 29 -7.76 -8.96 -3.14
C ASN A 29 -6.29 -8.87 -2.73
N THR A 30 -5.60 -7.79 -3.09
CA THR A 30 -4.22 -7.56 -2.63
C THR A 30 -4.14 -7.37 -1.13
N LEU A 31 -5.06 -6.62 -0.51
CA LEU A 31 -5.10 -6.48 0.96
C LEU A 31 -5.33 -7.84 1.65
N LYS A 32 -6.23 -8.68 1.12
CA LYS A 32 -6.45 -10.04 1.62
C LYS A 32 -5.19 -10.90 1.54
N LYS A 33 -4.37 -10.73 0.50
CA LYS A 33 -3.08 -11.40 0.38
C LYS A 33 -2.12 -10.92 1.47
N ILE A 34 -1.99 -9.61 1.68
CA ILE A 34 -1.06 -9.02 2.66
C ILE A 34 -1.31 -9.52 4.08
N ILE A 35 -2.57 -9.62 4.54
CA ILE A 35 -2.88 -10.11 5.90
C ILE A 35 -2.50 -11.57 6.14
N LEU A 36 -2.25 -12.34 5.09
CA LEU A 36 -1.80 -13.73 5.18
C LEU A 36 -0.27 -13.85 5.19
N MET A 37 0.44 -12.74 4.98
CA MET A 37 1.89 -12.69 4.83
C MET A 37 2.60 -12.21 6.10
N GLU A 38 3.88 -12.52 6.17
CA GLU A 38 4.85 -11.94 7.10
C GLU A 38 5.69 -10.85 6.40
N TRP A 39 6.36 -10.00 7.18
CA TRP A 39 7.12 -8.87 6.64
C TRP A 39 8.23 -9.28 5.68
N GLU A 40 8.92 -10.38 5.99
CA GLU A 40 9.95 -10.96 5.14
C GLU A 40 9.40 -11.31 3.75
N GLN A 41 8.16 -11.81 3.70
CA GLN A 41 7.47 -12.12 2.44
C GLN A 41 7.05 -10.87 1.70
N ILE A 42 6.62 -9.80 2.39
CA ILE A 42 6.29 -8.52 1.74
C ILE A 42 7.49 -7.94 1.02
N TYR A 43 8.65 -7.93 1.67
CA TYR A 43 9.85 -7.29 1.12
C TYR A 43 10.36 -7.96 -0.16
N ILE A 44 10.10 -9.26 -0.33
CA ILE A 44 10.53 -10.02 -1.51
C ILE A 44 9.41 -10.26 -2.53
N ASP A 45 8.18 -9.85 -2.24
CA ASP A 45 7.04 -10.09 -3.13
C ASP A 45 7.12 -9.25 -4.40
N LYS A 46 7.40 -9.92 -5.51
CA LYS A 46 7.52 -9.27 -6.84
C LYS A 46 6.24 -8.61 -7.32
N GLY A 47 5.08 -9.03 -6.80
CA GLY A 47 3.78 -8.45 -7.16
C GLY A 47 3.52 -7.13 -6.46
N LEU A 48 3.88 -7.04 -5.17
CA LEU A 48 3.71 -5.83 -4.36
C LEU A 48 4.70 -4.72 -4.73
N ARG A 49 5.87 -5.05 -5.32
CA ARG A 49 6.89 -4.04 -5.69
C ARG A 49 7.17 -3.05 -4.56
N TRP A 50 7.64 -3.58 -3.43
CA TRP A 50 7.99 -2.79 -2.24
C TRP A 50 9.15 -1.84 -2.53
N GLU A 51 8.85 -0.55 -2.67
CA GLU A 51 9.81 0.47 -3.09
C GLU A 51 9.91 1.58 -2.04
N LYS A 52 11.13 1.92 -1.62
CA LYS A 52 11.35 3.00 -0.64
C LYS A 52 11.18 4.37 -1.30
N ILE A 53 10.41 5.25 -0.67
CA ILE A 53 10.28 6.66 -1.08
C ILE A 53 11.38 7.46 -0.35
N HIS A 54 12.36 7.96 -1.10
CA HIS A 54 13.54 8.62 -0.52
C HIS A 54 13.35 10.12 -0.25
N SER A 55 12.43 10.76 -0.96
CA SER A 55 12.23 12.21 -0.93
C SER A 55 11.40 12.72 0.25
N THR A 56 10.72 11.81 0.96
CA THR A 56 9.70 12.18 1.93
C THR A 56 9.70 11.23 3.12
N THR A 57 9.73 11.78 4.33
CA THR A 57 9.40 11.09 5.57
C THR A 57 8.16 11.71 6.18
N THR A 58 7.45 10.96 7.00
CA THR A 58 6.40 11.54 7.84
C THR A 58 7.01 12.53 8.86
N PRO A 59 6.21 13.42 9.49
CA PRO A 59 6.71 14.39 10.49
C PRO A 59 7.42 13.73 11.68
N ASP A 60 7.07 12.49 12.01
CA ASP A 60 7.69 11.66 13.05
C ASP A 60 8.85 10.80 12.52
N GLY A 61 9.33 11.06 11.30
CA GLY A 61 10.53 10.45 10.73
C GLY A 61 10.34 9.03 10.20
N ARG A 62 9.10 8.55 10.05
CA ARG A 62 8.86 7.22 9.49
C ARG A 62 9.17 7.21 7.99
N ILE A 63 9.80 6.11 7.57
CA ILE A 63 10.12 5.87 6.17
C ILE A 63 8.85 5.47 5.44
N LEU A 64 8.60 6.16 4.33
CA LEU A 64 7.51 5.86 3.42
C LEU A 64 7.95 4.87 2.36
N TYR A 65 7.01 4.00 1.97
CA TYR A 65 7.18 3.03 0.92
C TYR A 65 5.99 3.11 -0.03
N SER A 66 6.22 2.75 -1.29
CA SER A 66 5.16 2.53 -2.24
C SER A 66 4.98 1.03 -2.47
N ILE A 67 3.73 0.56 -2.52
CA ILE A 67 3.38 -0.79 -2.91
C ILE A 67 2.32 -0.79 -3.99
N ARG A 68 2.34 -1.77 -4.87
CA ARG A 68 1.31 -2.01 -5.87
C ARG A 68 0.13 -2.74 -5.26
N LEU A 69 -1.08 -2.18 -5.40
CA LEU A 69 -2.35 -2.83 -5.00
C LEU A 69 -3.14 -3.43 -6.16
N GLY A 70 -2.70 -3.18 -7.40
CA GLY A 70 -3.24 -3.72 -8.63
C GLY A 70 -2.47 -3.18 -9.84
N LYS A 71 -2.86 -3.53 -11.07
CA LYS A 71 -2.17 -3.03 -12.28
C LYS A 71 -2.23 -1.50 -12.44
N LYS A 72 -3.23 -0.86 -11.82
CA LYS A 72 -3.55 0.56 -12.01
C LYS A 72 -3.33 1.41 -10.77
N PHE A 73 -2.94 0.83 -9.62
CA PHE A 73 -2.87 1.59 -8.37
C PHE A 73 -1.68 1.21 -7.51
N ARG A 74 -1.07 2.24 -6.93
CA ARG A 74 -0.06 2.14 -5.88
C ARG A 74 -0.55 2.82 -4.62
N ALA A 75 -0.22 2.25 -3.47
CA ALA A 75 -0.44 2.89 -2.18
C ALA A 75 0.88 3.37 -1.59
N VAL A 76 0.82 4.48 -0.87
CA VAL A 76 1.89 4.90 0.03
C VAL A 76 1.59 4.30 1.41
N VAL A 77 2.59 3.62 1.96
CA VAL A 77 2.48 2.93 3.25
C VAL A 77 3.68 3.20 4.12
N CYS A 78 3.51 3.03 5.43
CA CYS A 78 4.63 2.90 6.36
C CYS A 78 4.42 1.70 7.28
N ARG A 79 5.51 1.24 7.91
CA ARG A 79 5.46 0.15 8.90
C ARG A 79 5.44 0.75 10.29
N GLU A 80 4.45 0.35 11.07
CA GLU A 80 4.37 0.61 12.51
C GLU A 80 4.21 -0.70 13.27
N LYS A 81 5.32 -1.22 13.81
CA LYS A 81 5.38 -2.54 14.45
C LYS A 81 4.87 -3.64 13.51
N ASP A 82 3.67 -4.16 13.78
CA ASP A 82 2.98 -5.19 13.01
C ASP A 82 1.95 -4.63 12.02
N PHE A 83 1.71 -3.32 12.06
CA PHE A 83 0.79 -2.63 11.18
C PHE A 83 1.50 -2.15 9.92
N MET A 84 0.89 -2.46 8.77
CA MET A 84 1.09 -1.71 7.54
C MET A 84 0.05 -0.60 7.51
N VAL A 85 0.49 0.64 7.70
CA VAL A 85 -0.36 1.82 7.74
C VAL A 85 -0.46 2.39 6.33
N PHE A 86 -1.68 2.45 5.81
CA PHE A 86 -1.98 3.00 4.49
C PHE A 86 -2.25 4.49 4.60
N ILE A 87 -1.49 5.29 3.85
CA ILE A 87 -1.51 6.75 3.92
C ILE A 87 -2.30 7.34 2.75
N SER A 88 -2.04 6.85 1.54
CA SER A 88 -2.73 7.29 0.34
C SER A 88 -2.70 6.21 -0.75
N LEU A 89 -3.56 6.38 -1.74
CA LEU A 89 -3.74 5.55 -2.92
C LEU A 89 -3.69 6.44 -4.15
N HIS A 90 -2.80 6.11 -5.08
CA HIS A 90 -2.58 6.87 -6.31
C HIS A 90 -2.70 5.94 -7.52
N PRO A 91 -3.18 6.45 -8.66
CA PRO A 91 -3.03 5.75 -9.94
C PRO A 91 -1.56 5.39 -10.17
N ASP A 92 -1.33 4.15 -10.59
CA ASP A 92 -0.01 3.69 -11.02
C ASP A 92 0.25 4.30 -12.40
N HIS A 93 1.00 5.41 -12.43
CA HIS A 93 1.39 6.09 -13.66
C HIS A 93 2.51 5.37 -14.43
N ASP A 94 2.80 4.09 -14.12
CA ASP A 94 3.73 3.23 -14.87
C ASP A 94 3.30 3.00 -16.35
N SER A 95 2.22 3.63 -16.82
CA SER A 95 1.91 3.82 -18.23
C SER A 95 2.66 5.02 -18.81
N ALA A 96 3.99 4.95 -18.81
CA ALA A 96 4.81 5.67 -19.77
C ALA A 96 5.89 4.71 -20.22
N TYR A 97 5.62 3.96 -21.30
CA TYR A 97 6.46 3.79 -22.50
C TYR A 97 5.74 2.88 -23.49
#